data_AF-A0A846BSB9-F1
#
_entry.id   AF-A0A846BSB9-F1
#
_cell.length_a   1.000
_cell.length_b   1.000
_cell.length_c   1.000
_cell.angle_alpha   90.00
_cell.angle_beta   90.00
_cell.angle_gamma   90.00
#
_symmetry.space_group_name_H-M   'P 1'
#
loop_
_entity.id
_entity.type
_entity.pdbx_description
1 polymer ?
#
loop_
_entity_poly.entity_id
_entity_poly.type
_entity_poly.pdbx_seq_one_letter_code
_entity_poly.pdbx_strand_id
1 'polypeptide(L)'
;MTFQVEITPIAEAQIEQAYRWYRNRNPAFADSWFRGLMNTIATLQEKPRRCALPVEHEIFPEEVRQLLYGKSKNIYRVLFTVRDTIVYVLYVRHSAQAPMTIDDLENEV
;
A
#
# COMPACT_ATOMS: atom_id res chain seq x y z
N MET A 1 22.72 0.70 -0.04
CA MET A 1 21.88 1.91 -0.21
C MET A 1 20.56 1.62 0.44
N THR A 2 20.08 2.53 1.28
CA THR A 2 18.79 2.40 1.98
C THR A 2 17.85 3.42 1.35
N PHE A 3 16.71 2.98 0.85
CA PHE A 3 15.66 3.86 0.34
C PHE A 3 14.93 4.53 1.51
N GLN A 4 14.51 5.77 1.31
CA GLN A 4 13.54 6.43 2.19
C GLN A 4 12.14 5.97 1.79
N VAL A 5 11.25 5.75 2.77
CA VAL A 5 9.85 5.40 2.49
C VAL A 5 8.97 6.54 2.95
N GLU A 6 8.16 7.05 2.03
CA GLU A 6 7.16 8.09 2.28
C GLU A 6 5.77 7.53 1.98
N ILE A 7 4.85 7.75 2.92
CA ILE A 7 3.45 7.35 2.76
C ILE A 7 2.69 8.61 2.34
N THR A 8 2.00 8.54 1.20
CA THR A 8 1.19 9.68 0.74
C THR A 8 -0.01 9.90 1.68
N PRO A 9 -0.58 11.11 1.72
CA PRO A 9 -1.80 11.38 2.49
C PRO A 9 -2.96 10.44 2.10
N ILE A 10 -3.05 10.05 0.82
CA ILE A 10 -4.06 9.11 0.32
C ILE A 10 -3.86 7.73 0.95
N ALA A 11 -2.63 7.20 0.90
CA ALA A 11 -2.31 5.92 1.52
C ALA A 11 -2.51 5.96 3.04
N GLU A 12 -2.14 7.06 3.71
CA GLU A 12 -2.35 7.24 5.14
C GLU A 12 -3.84 7.18 5.50
N ALA A 13 -4.69 7.91 4.78
CA ALA A 13 -6.14 7.89 4.98
C ALA A 13 -6.73 6.48 4.76
N GLN A 14 -6.24 5.74 3.77
CA GLN A 14 -6.68 4.36 3.51
C GLN A 14 -6.25 3.40 4.62
N ILE A 15 -5.02 3.52 5.12
CA ILE A 15 -4.53 2.76 6.28
C ILE A 15 -5.38 3.07 7.51
N GLU A 16 -5.64 4.34 7.78
CA GLU A 16 -6.44 4.78 8.92
C GLU A 16 -7.87 4.24 8.83
N GLN A 17 -8.51 4.33 7.66
CA GLN A 17 -9.86 3.81 7.44
C GLN A 17 -9.92 2.30 7.72
N ALA A 18 -8.96 1.53 7.22
CA ALA A 18 -8.85 0.09 7.48
C ALA A 18 -8.63 -0.20 8.97
N TYR A 19 -7.72 0.52 9.62
CA TYR A 19 -7.44 0.38 11.05
C TYR A 19 -8.69 0.64 11.90
N ARG A 20 -9.40 1.75 11.64
CA ARG A 20 -10.66 2.08 12.34
C ARG A 20 -11.72 0.99 12.15
N TRP A 21 -11.83 0.44 10.94
CA TRP A 21 -12.77 -0.66 10.65
C TRP A 21 -12.47 -1.92 11.48
N TYR A 22 -11.19 -2.30 11.60
CA TYR A 22 -10.77 -3.41 12.45
C TYR A 22 -10.95 -3.10 13.93
N ARG A 23 -10.57 -1.91 14.37
CA ARG A 23 -10.58 -1.51 15.78
C ARG A 23 -11.98 -1.56 16.39
N ASN A 24 -12.99 -1.20 15.61
CA ASN A 24 -14.40 -1.28 16.03
C ASN A 24 -14.88 -2.73 16.26
N ARG A 25 -14.19 -3.73 15.71
CA ARG A 25 -14.56 -5.16 15.82
C ARG A 25 -13.64 -5.94 16.76
N ASN A 26 -12.35 -5.69 16.65
CA ASN A 26 -11.30 -6.34 17.43
C ASN A 26 -10.08 -5.40 17.55
N PRO A 27 -9.97 -4.63 18.64
CA PRO A 27 -8.87 -3.70 18.86
C PRO A 27 -7.48 -4.36 18.85
N ALA A 28 -7.33 -5.52 19.49
CA ALA A 28 -6.05 -6.23 19.56
C ALA A 28 -5.59 -6.69 18.16
N PHE A 29 -6.53 -7.17 17.35
CA PHE A 29 -6.25 -7.48 15.95
C PHE A 29 -5.86 -6.22 15.16
N ALA A 30 -6.58 -5.11 15.34
CA ALA A 30 -6.28 -3.85 14.64
C ALA A 30 -4.85 -3.37 14.90
N ASP A 31 -4.40 -3.42 16.16
CA ASP A 31 -3.05 -2.98 16.53
C ASP A 31 -1.97 -3.90 15.95
N SER A 32 -2.18 -5.21 15.99
CA SER A 32 -1.26 -6.19 15.39
C SER A 32 -1.22 -6.08 13.86
N TRP A 33 -2.36 -5.85 13.21
CA TRP A 33 -2.47 -5.62 11.78
C TRP A 33 -1.73 -4.34 11.36
N PHE A 34 -1.93 -3.23 12.08
CA PHE A 34 -1.26 -1.97 11.78
C PHE A 34 0.25 -2.08 11.92
N ARG A 35 0.74 -2.65 13.04
CA ARG A 35 2.18 -2.89 13.24
C ARG A 35 2.77 -3.79 12.16
N GLY A 36 2.07 -4.86 11.80
CA GLY A 36 2.51 -5.78 10.75
C GLY A 36 2.59 -5.11 9.37
N LEU A 37 1.59 -4.29 9.03
CA LEU A 37 1.57 -3.52 7.79
C LEU A 37 2.76 -2.54 7.74
N MET A 38 2.95 -1.74 8.79
CA MET A 38 4.05 -0.77 8.85
C MET A 38 5.43 -1.45 8.79
N ASN A 39 5.62 -2.58 9.49
CA ASN A 39 6.84 -3.38 9.37
C ASN A 39 7.06 -3.91 7.96
N THR A 40 6.00 -4.31 7.27
CA THR A 40 6.06 -4.80 5.89
C THR A 40 6.45 -3.68 4.92
N ILE A 41 5.86 -2.49 5.08
CA ILE A 41 6.22 -1.28 4.33
C ILE A 41 7.68 -0.89 4.57
N ALA A 42 8.17 -0.98 5.81
CA ALA A 42 9.57 -0.68 6.15
C ALA A 42 10.57 -1.57 5.38
N THR A 43 10.19 -2.81 5.00
CA THR A 43 11.08 -3.67 4.18
C THR A 43 11.39 -3.09 2.78
N LEU A 44 10.60 -2.11 2.32
CA LEU A 44 10.86 -1.40 1.06
C LEU A 44 12.11 -0.51 1.15
N GLN A 45 12.62 -0.21 2.34
CA GLN A 45 13.88 0.52 2.52
C GLN A 45 15.09 -0.24 1.95
N GLU A 46 15.07 -1.57 1.92
CA GLU A 46 16.23 -2.35 1.49
C GLU A 46 16.20 -2.71 0.01
N LYS A 47 15.07 -3.25 -0.47
CA LYS A 47 14.95 -3.83 -1.83
C LYS A 47 13.55 -3.61 -2.41
N PRO A 48 13.13 -2.36 -2.69
CA PRO A 48 11.78 -2.09 -3.17
C PRO A 48 11.52 -2.69 -4.56
N ARG A 49 12.55 -2.72 -5.41
CA ARG A 49 12.49 -3.26 -6.78
C ARG A 49 12.31 -4.79 -6.86
N ARG A 50 12.31 -5.51 -5.73
CA ARG A 50 12.00 -6.95 -5.67
C ARG A 50 10.51 -7.25 -5.92
N CYS A 51 9.66 -6.24 -5.78
CA CYS A 51 8.22 -6.38 -5.80
C CYS A 51 7.71 -6.40 -7.24
N ALA A 52 6.69 -7.22 -7.50
CA ALA A 52 6.11 -7.37 -8.83
C ALA A 52 5.29 -6.14 -9.24
N LEU A 53 5.03 -6.00 -10.54
CA LEU A 53 4.08 -5.01 -11.06
C LEU A 53 2.64 -5.45 -10.74
N PRO A 54 1.71 -4.52 -10.45
CA PRO A 54 0.28 -4.81 -10.37
C PRO A 54 -0.32 -5.08 -11.76
N VAL A 55 -1.52 -5.68 -11.80
CA VAL A 55 -2.21 -5.92 -13.08
C VAL A 55 -2.62 -4.60 -13.72
N GLU A 56 -3.00 -3.62 -12.90
CA GLU A 56 -3.30 -2.25 -13.29
C GLU A 56 -2.04 -1.38 -13.52
N HIS A 57 -0.86 -1.98 -13.73
CA HIS A 57 0.36 -1.20 -13.93
C HIS A 57 0.26 -0.22 -15.12
N GLU A 58 -0.39 -0.63 -16.21
CA GLU A 58 -0.46 0.14 -17.46
C GLU A 58 -1.32 1.41 -17.36
N ILE A 59 -2.18 1.54 -16.34
CA ILE A 59 -2.98 2.77 -16.15
C ILE A 59 -2.20 3.88 -15.42
N PHE A 60 -1.06 3.55 -14.79
CA PHE A 60 -0.26 4.56 -14.10
C PHE A 60 0.70 5.26 -15.09
N PRO A 61 0.97 6.56 -14.88
CA PRO A 61 1.91 7.30 -15.71
C PRO A 61 3.39 6.93 -15.43
N GLU A 62 3.65 6.13 -14.39
CA GLU A 62 4.98 5.74 -13.95
C GLU A 62 5.03 4.28 -13.47
N GLU A 63 6.23 3.78 -13.21
CA GLU A 63 6.40 2.40 -12.75
C GLU A 63 5.86 2.19 -11.33
N VAL A 64 4.63 1.66 -11.24
CA VAL A 64 4.06 1.22 -9.96
C VAL A 64 4.33 -0.27 -9.74
N ARG A 65 4.70 -0.61 -8.50
CA ARG A 65 4.91 -1.95 -7.98
C ARG A 65 3.93 -2.24 -6.84
N GLN A 66 3.75 -3.52 -6.54
CA GLN A 66 2.90 -3.96 -5.44
C GLN A 66 3.61 -4.87 -4.44
N LEU A 67 3.40 -4.61 -3.16
CA LEU A 67 3.75 -5.49 -2.05
C LEU A 67 2.47 -6.01 -1.39
N LEU A 68 2.38 -7.33 -1.21
CA LEU A 68 1.23 -7.96 -0.57
C LEU A 68 1.49 -8.14 0.93
N TYR A 69 0.52 -7.74 1.75
CA TYR A 69 0.53 -7.92 3.20
C TYR A 69 -0.72 -8.66 3.66
N GLY A 70 -0.61 -9.54 4.65
CA GLY A 70 -1.73 -10.27 5.23
C GLY A 70 -1.89 -11.70 4.71
N LYS A 71 -3.00 -12.34 5.06
CA LYS A 71 -3.27 -13.75 4.77
C LYS A 71 -4.74 -13.99 4.43
N SER A 72 -4.99 -14.99 3.57
CA SER A 72 -6.32 -15.44 3.16
C SER A 72 -7.23 -14.28 2.73
N LYS A 73 -8.30 -13.98 3.48
CA LYS A 73 -9.29 -12.96 3.12
C LYS A 73 -8.86 -11.54 3.47
N ASN A 74 -7.80 -11.35 4.26
CA ASN A 74 -7.35 -10.05 4.76
C ASN A 74 -6.03 -9.63 4.10
N ILE A 75 -5.92 -9.82 2.79
CA ILE A 75 -4.75 -9.40 2.03
C ILE A 75 -4.92 -7.93 1.64
N TYR A 76 -3.87 -7.14 1.84
CA TYR A 76 -3.75 -5.76 1.39
C TYR A 76 -2.64 -5.67 0.34
N ARG A 77 -2.89 -4.81 -0.64
CA ARG A 77 -1.98 -4.44 -1.72
C ARG A 77 -1.44 -3.06 -1.40
N VAL A 78 -0.15 -2.98 -1.12
CA VAL A 78 0.59 -1.73 -0.98
C VAL A 78 1.13 -1.38 -2.37
N LEU A 79 0.54 -0.38 -3.01
CA LEU A 79 0.98 0.12 -4.32
C LEU A 79 1.94 1.27 -4.12
N PHE A 80 3.10 1.21 -4.78
CA PHE A 80 4.14 2.20 -4.60
C PHE A 80 4.96 2.42 -5.88
N THR A 81 5.55 3.60 -5.99
CA THR A 81 6.56 3.94 -7.01
C THR A 81 7.92 4.18 -6.35
N VAL A 82 9.00 4.09 -7.13
CA VAL A 82 10.35 4.43 -6.69
C VAL A 82 10.86 5.59 -7.53
N ARG A 83 11.06 6.75 -6.91
CA ARG A 83 11.67 7.93 -7.55
C ARG A 83 13.02 8.17 -6.89
N ASP A 84 14.10 8.02 -7.66
CA ASP A 84 15.48 8.01 -7.18
C ASP A 84 15.71 7.02 -6.01
N THR A 85 15.83 7.55 -4.79
CA THR A 85 16.05 6.80 -3.54
C THR A 85 14.84 6.87 -2.60
N ILE A 86 13.69 7.35 -3.07
CA ILE A 86 12.46 7.48 -2.28
C ILE A 86 11.40 6.52 -2.83
N VAL A 87 10.84 5.72 -1.94
CA VAL A 87 9.68 4.86 -2.18
C VAL A 87 8.44 5.62 -1.74
N TYR A 88 7.57 5.96 -2.68
CA TYR A 88 6.29 6.60 -2.38
C TYR A 88 5.21 5.54 -2.35
N VAL A 89 4.66 5.26 -1.16
CA VAL A 89 3.47 4.43 -1.00
C VAL A 89 2.26 5.26 -1.40
N LEU A 90 1.73 4.95 -2.59
CA LEU A 90 0.64 5.69 -3.21
C LEU A 90 -0.70 5.26 -2.64
N TYR A 91 -0.89 3.94 -2.45
CA TYR A 91 -2.16 3.34 -2.06
C TYR A 91 -1.97 2.11 -1.17
N VAL A 92 -2.93 1.88 -0.27
CA VAL A 92 -3.04 0.65 0.51
C VAL A 92 -4.48 0.13 0.41
N ARG A 93 -4.68 -0.84 -0.50
CA ARG A 93 -6.01 -1.32 -0.88
C ARG A 93 -6.25 -2.75 -0.42
N HIS A 94 -7.47 -3.06 -0.02
CA HIS A 94 -7.84 -4.45 0.29
C HIS A 94 -7.89 -5.27 -1.01
N SER A 95 -7.38 -6.50 -1.03
CA SER A 95 -7.28 -7.30 -2.25
C SER A 95 -8.63 -7.68 -2.88
N ALA A 96 -9.70 -7.61 -2.10
CA ALA A 96 -11.07 -7.81 -2.57
C ALA A 96 -11.71 -6.55 -3.20
N GLN A 97 -11.06 -5.39 -3.09
CA GLN A 97 -11.48 -4.21 -3.86
C GLN A 97 -11.13 -4.42 -5.33
N ALA A 98 -11.91 -3.82 -6.22
CA ALA A 98 -11.60 -3.81 -7.64
C ALA A 98 -10.21 -3.17 -7.89
N PRO A 99 -9.47 -3.63 -8.90
CA PRO A 99 -8.28 -2.92 -9.40
C PRO A 99 -8.63 -1.47 -9.70
N MET A 100 -7.66 -0.57 -9.54
CA MET A 100 -7.90 0.83 -9.87
C MET A 100 -8.14 1.02 -11.35
N THR A 101 -8.95 2.02 -11.67
CA THR A 101 -9.21 2.48 -13.04
C THR A 101 -8.53 3.83 -13.29
N ILE A 102 -8.53 4.28 -14.54
CA ILE A 102 -8.05 5.63 -14.89
C ILE A 102 -8.87 6.70 -14.16
N ASP A 103 -10.19 6.52 -14.07
CA ASP A 103 -11.07 7.45 -13.34
C ASP A 103 -10.66 7.59 -11.86
N ASP A 104 -10.26 6.49 -11.21
CA ASP A 104 -9.79 6.55 -9.81
C ASP A 104 -8.55 7.44 -9.68
N LEU A 105 -7.64 7.44 -10.67
CA LEU A 105 -6.43 8.26 -10.66
C LEU A 105 -6.72 9.74 -10.93
N GLU A 106 -7.69 10.05 -11.78
CA GLU A 106 -8.05 11.43 -12.15
C GLU A 106 -8.82 12.16 -11.05
N ASN A 107 -9.58 11.44 -10.21
CA ASN A 107 -10.42 12.01 -9.17
C ASN A 107 -9.67 12.37 -7.87
N GLU A 108 -8.34 12.21 -7.85
CA GLU A 108 -7.50 12.42 -6.65
C GLU A 108 -6.57 13.65 -6.75
N VAL A 109 -6.83 14.56 -7.71
CA VAL A 109 -6.11 15.83 -7.93
C VAL A 109 -6.80 17.01 -7.24
#